data_AF-A0A1S3AAV2-F1
#
_entry.id   AF-A0A1S3AAV2-F1
#
_cell.length_a   1.000
_cell.length_b   1.000
_cell.length_c   1.000
_cell.angle_alpha   90.00
_cell.angle_beta   90.00
_cell.angle_gamma   90.00
#
_symmetry.space_group_name_H-M   'P 1'
#
loop_
_entity.id
_entity.type
_entity.pdbx_description
1 polymer ?
#
loop_
_entity_poly.entity_id
_entity_poly.type
_entity_poly.pdbx_seq_one_letter_code
_entity_poly.pdbx_strand_id
1 'polypeptide(L)'
;MAAAASKARGAWCVPCLVSLDTLQELCRKEKLTCKSIGITKRNLNNYEVEYLCDYKVVKDTEYYLVKWKGWPDSTNTWEPLQNLKCPLLLQQFSSDKHNYLSQVITSEEAERRGQLYDNKGITYLFDLDYESDEFTVDAAQYGNVSHFVNHSCNPNLQVFNVFIDNLDTRLPRIALFSTRTINAGEELTFDYQMKGSGDISSDSLDQSPAKKRVRTVCRCGAVTCRGYLN
;
A
#
# COMPACT_ATOMS: atom_id res chain seq x y z
N MET A 1 74.58 -6.55 -33.08
CA MET A 1 73.48 -6.14 -33.97
C MET A 1 72.23 -6.88 -33.54
N ALA A 2 71.17 -6.12 -33.26
CA ALA A 2 70.08 -6.45 -32.35
C ALA A 2 68.98 -7.32 -32.98
N ALA A 3 68.23 -7.94 -32.07
CA ALA A 3 67.22 -8.98 -32.23
C ALA A 3 66.02 -8.60 -33.10
N ALA A 4 65.47 -9.61 -33.77
CA ALA A 4 64.21 -9.55 -34.48
C ALA A 4 63.06 -9.22 -33.54
N ALA A 5 62.28 -8.20 -33.90
CA ALA A 5 61.08 -7.78 -33.19
C ALA A 5 59.99 -8.87 -33.28
N SER A 6 59.67 -9.46 -32.13
CA SER A 6 58.49 -10.32 -31.96
C SER A 6 57.23 -9.46 -32.06
N LYS A 7 56.43 -9.68 -33.12
CA LYS A 7 55.07 -9.13 -33.23
C LYS A 7 54.18 -9.77 -32.18
N ALA A 8 53.90 -9.05 -31.11
CA ALA A 8 52.83 -9.39 -30.18
C ALA A 8 51.49 -9.43 -30.94
N ARG A 9 50.89 -10.61 -31.08
CA ARG A 9 49.53 -10.76 -31.58
C ARG A 9 48.58 -10.27 -30.48
N GLY A 10 47.94 -9.12 -30.70
CA GLY A 10 46.89 -8.63 -29.82
C GLY A 10 45.78 -9.68 -29.71
N ALA A 11 45.59 -10.24 -28.52
CA ALA A 11 44.45 -11.10 -28.24
C ALA A 11 43.20 -10.22 -28.20
N TRP A 12 42.34 -10.35 -29.20
CA TRP A 12 41.03 -9.72 -29.20
C TRP A 12 40.20 -10.35 -28.09
N CYS A 13 39.82 -9.57 -27.07
CA CYS A 13 38.84 -9.99 -26.08
C CYS A 13 37.46 -9.66 -26.63
N VAL A 14 36.60 -10.67 -26.81
CA VAL A 14 35.16 -10.46 -27.07
C VAL A 14 34.46 -10.54 -25.71
N PRO A 15 34.12 -9.41 -25.07
CA PRO A 15 33.35 -9.44 -23.84
C PRO A 15 31.94 -9.96 -24.12
N CYS A 16 31.38 -10.74 -23.19
CA CYS A 16 29.97 -11.09 -23.24
C CYS A 16 29.15 -9.82 -23.03
N LEU A 17 28.20 -9.53 -23.92
CA LEU A 17 27.26 -8.40 -23.79
C LEU A 17 26.23 -8.60 -22.68
N VAL A 18 26.23 -9.76 -22.03
CA VAL A 18 25.19 -10.23 -21.12
C VAL A 18 25.79 -10.38 -19.72
N SER A 19 25.07 -9.92 -18.69
CA SER A 19 25.51 -10.06 -17.30
C SER A 19 25.54 -11.53 -16.87
N LEU A 20 26.30 -11.84 -15.81
CA LEU A 20 26.34 -13.17 -15.22
C LEU A 20 24.93 -13.64 -14.80
N ASP A 21 24.13 -12.73 -14.26
CA ASP A 21 22.76 -13.01 -13.79
C ASP A 21 21.85 -13.43 -14.95
N THR A 22 21.89 -12.69 -16.06
CA THR A 22 21.11 -13.03 -17.26
C THR A 22 21.57 -14.37 -17.87
N LEU A 23 22.88 -14.67 -17.86
CA LEU A 23 23.38 -15.98 -18.30
C LEU A 23 22.87 -17.12 -17.40
N GLN A 24 22.86 -16.90 -16.09
CA GLN A 24 22.34 -17.85 -15.13
C GLN A 24 20.82 -18.06 -15.29
N GLU A 25 20.05 -17.01 -15.54
CA GLU A 25 18.60 -17.07 -15.83
C GLU A 25 18.30 -17.88 -17.09
N LEU A 26 19.01 -17.59 -18.19
CA LEU A 26 18.89 -18.36 -19.44
C LEU A 26 19.20 -19.84 -19.22
N CYS A 27 20.24 -20.15 -18.43
CA CYS A 27 20.55 -21.54 -18.09
C CYS A 27 19.41 -22.23 -17.32
N ARG A 28 18.77 -21.54 -16.37
CA ARG A 28 17.62 -22.11 -15.62
C ARG A 28 16.40 -22.30 -16.53
N LYS A 29 16.14 -21.35 -17.42
CA LYS A 29 15.06 -21.40 -18.41
C LYS A 29 15.21 -22.60 -19.35
N GLU A 30 16.40 -22.79 -19.90
CA GLU A 30 16.72 -23.88 -20.83
C GLU A 30 17.09 -25.20 -20.12
N LYS A 31 16.96 -25.26 -18.78
CA LYS A 31 17.33 -26.43 -17.95
C LYS A 31 18.77 -26.91 -18.14
N LEU A 32 19.69 -25.99 -18.40
CA LEU A 32 21.11 -26.25 -18.60
C LEU A 32 21.89 -26.13 -17.29
N THR A 33 22.85 -27.02 -17.06
CA THR A 33 23.77 -26.95 -15.93
C THR A 33 25.13 -26.41 -16.37
N CYS A 34 25.64 -25.40 -15.69
CA CYS A 34 26.92 -24.79 -15.99
C CYS A 34 27.65 -24.41 -14.69
N LYS A 35 28.60 -25.26 -14.28
CA LYS A 35 29.34 -25.09 -13.01
C LYS A 35 30.17 -23.80 -12.97
N SER A 36 30.68 -23.34 -14.11
CA SER A 36 31.52 -22.13 -14.20
C SER A 36 30.75 -20.86 -13.86
N ILE A 37 29.42 -20.85 -14.02
CA ILE A 37 28.55 -19.73 -13.62
C ILE A 37 27.69 -20.09 -12.41
N GLY A 38 27.99 -21.18 -11.69
CA GLY A 38 27.30 -21.55 -10.45
C GLY A 38 25.96 -22.28 -10.62
N ILE A 39 25.57 -22.70 -11.83
CA ILE A 39 24.33 -23.46 -12.07
C ILE A 39 24.60 -24.96 -12.02
N THR A 40 23.88 -25.64 -11.14
CA THR A 40 23.97 -27.07 -10.86
C THR A 40 22.59 -27.70 -10.92
N LYS A 41 22.51 -29.04 -10.95
CA LYS A 41 21.22 -29.75 -10.86
C LYS A 41 20.43 -29.41 -9.58
N ARG A 42 21.10 -29.01 -8.48
CA ARG A 42 20.48 -28.76 -7.18
C ARG A 42 19.79 -27.41 -7.08
N ASN A 43 20.28 -26.40 -7.81
CA ASN A 43 19.76 -25.03 -7.78
C ASN A 43 19.13 -24.61 -9.12
N LEU A 44 18.86 -25.57 -10.01
CA LEU A 44 18.31 -25.32 -11.34
C LEU A 44 16.91 -24.67 -11.29
N ASN A 45 16.18 -24.89 -10.19
CA ASN A 45 14.87 -24.30 -9.94
C ASN A 45 14.92 -23.16 -8.90
N ASN A 46 16.11 -22.67 -8.55
CA ASN A 46 16.23 -21.53 -7.63
C ASN A 46 16.16 -20.26 -8.44
N TYR A 47 15.10 -19.49 -8.27
CA TYR A 47 14.91 -18.19 -8.91
C TYR A 47 14.99 -17.08 -7.86
N GLU A 48 15.46 -15.91 -8.27
CA GLU A 48 15.57 -14.76 -7.40
C GLU A 48 14.23 -14.02 -7.32
N VAL A 49 13.82 -13.70 -6.09
CA VAL A 49 12.62 -12.91 -5.83
C VAL A 49 13.01 -11.43 -5.81
N GLU A 50 12.26 -10.60 -6.52
CA GLU A 50 12.43 -9.15 -6.53
C GLU A 50 11.71 -8.52 -5.33
N TYR A 51 10.41 -8.79 -5.19
CA TYR A 51 9.58 -8.42 -4.05
C TYR A 51 8.35 -9.34 -3.93
N LEU A 52 7.63 -9.24 -2.81
CA LEU A 52 6.38 -9.95 -2.57
C LEU A 52 5.22 -8.99 -2.79
N CYS A 53 4.28 -9.36 -3.66
CA CYS A 53 3.19 -8.48 -4.09
C CYS A 53 1.96 -8.60 -3.20
N ASP A 54 1.63 -9.83 -2.77
CA ASP A 54 0.35 -10.13 -2.12
C ASP A 54 0.46 -11.37 -1.22
N TYR A 55 -0.54 -11.58 -0.37
CA TYR A 55 -0.62 -12.65 0.61
C TYR A 55 -2.04 -13.18 0.75
N LYS A 56 -2.18 -14.50 0.84
CA LYS A 56 -3.45 -15.14 1.18
C LYS A 56 -3.25 -16.42 1.99
N VAL A 57 -4.28 -16.80 2.73
CA VAL A 57 -4.34 -18.09 3.43
C VAL A 57 -5.41 -18.96 2.78
N VAL A 58 -5.03 -20.18 2.38
CA VAL A 58 -5.96 -21.17 1.82
C VAL A 58 -5.76 -22.47 2.57
N LYS A 59 -6.81 -22.96 3.26
CA LYS A 59 -6.76 -24.21 4.06
C LYS A 59 -5.55 -24.25 5.01
N ASP A 60 -5.40 -23.21 5.82
CA ASP A 60 -4.28 -23.02 6.77
C ASP A 60 -2.88 -23.00 6.15
N THR A 61 -2.78 -22.86 4.83
CA THR A 61 -1.50 -22.70 4.13
C THR A 61 -1.35 -21.27 3.66
N GLU A 62 -0.23 -20.66 4.02
CA GLU A 62 0.12 -19.30 3.62
C GLU A 62 0.76 -19.29 2.23
N TYR A 63 0.23 -18.44 1.36
CA TYR A 63 0.73 -18.20 0.01
C TYR A 63 1.09 -16.73 -0.17
N TYR A 64 2.14 -16.49 -0.95
CA TYR A 64 2.61 -15.16 -1.32
C TYR A 64 2.66 -15.06 -2.85
N LEU A 65 2.20 -13.94 -3.40
CA LEU A 65 2.37 -13.64 -4.81
C LEU A 65 3.76 -13.07 -5.04
N VAL A 66 4.57 -13.77 -5.82
CA VAL A 66 5.99 -13.46 -6.00
C VAL A 66 6.22 -12.66 -7.28
N LYS A 67 6.88 -11.51 -7.16
CA LYS A 67 7.50 -10.85 -8.31
C LYS A 67 8.89 -11.44 -8.55
N TRP A 68 9.06 -12.08 -9.69
CA TRP A 68 10.35 -12.67 -10.10
C TRP A 68 11.27 -11.60 -10.70
N LYS A 69 12.53 -11.58 -10.25
CA LYS A 69 13.52 -10.60 -10.72
C LYS A 69 13.80 -10.77 -12.20
N GLY A 70 13.70 -9.69 -12.97
CA GLY A 70 13.95 -9.69 -14.41
C GLY A 70 12.81 -10.24 -15.28
N TRP A 71 11.69 -10.65 -14.69
CA TRP A 71 10.52 -11.14 -15.42
C TRP A 71 9.35 -10.15 -15.40
N PRO A 72 8.43 -10.20 -16.38
CA PRO A 72 7.23 -9.36 -16.39
C PRO A 72 6.24 -9.78 -15.29
N ASP A 73 5.41 -8.85 -14.82
CA ASP A 73 4.38 -9.08 -13.79
C ASP A 73 3.37 -10.18 -14.18
N SER A 74 3.17 -10.39 -15.48
CA SER A 74 2.33 -11.48 -16.00
C SER A 74 2.83 -12.88 -15.65
N THR A 75 4.07 -13.00 -15.17
CA THR A 75 4.69 -14.26 -14.75
C THR A 75 4.68 -14.46 -13.24
N ASN A 76 4.09 -13.54 -12.47
CA ASN A 76 3.99 -13.67 -11.03
C ASN A 76 3.21 -14.93 -10.66
N THR A 77 3.70 -15.68 -9.68
CA THR A 77 3.08 -16.92 -9.22
C THR A 77 2.84 -16.91 -7.72
N TRP A 78 1.81 -17.64 -7.29
CA TRP A 78 1.53 -17.87 -5.88
C TRP A 78 2.41 -18.99 -5.35
N GLU A 79 3.32 -18.67 -4.44
CA GLU A 79 4.24 -19.61 -3.82
C GLU A 79 3.90 -19.80 -2.33
N PRO A 80 3.89 -21.04 -1.83
CA PRO A 80 3.72 -21.29 -0.40
C PRO A 80 4.94 -20.81 0.39
N LEU A 81 4.76 -20.46 1.66
CA LEU A 81 5.85 -20.01 2.53
C LEU A 81 7.06 -20.96 2.52
N GLN A 82 6.83 -22.27 2.42
CA GLN A 82 7.93 -23.25 2.43
C GLN A 82 8.88 -23.11 1.23
N ASN A 83 8.41 -22.57 0.10
CA ASN A 83 9.21 -22.35 -1.11
C ASN A 83 10.09 -21.10 -1.02
N LEU A 84 9.73 -20.14 -0.16
CA LEU A 84 10.41 -18.85 -0.06
C LEU A 84 11.63 -18.93 0.86
N LYS A 85 12.82 -18.66 0.29
CA LYS A 85 14.10 -18.62 1.01
C LYS A 85 14.67 -17.20 1.11
N CYS A 86 13.80 -16.22 1.31
CA CYS A 86 14.11 -14.78 1.36
C CYS A 86 13.63 -14.14 2.67
N PRO A 87 14.27 -14.41 3.82
CA PRO A 87 13.77 -13.99 5.13
C PRO A 87 13.64 -12.47 5.29
N LEU A 88 14.53 -11.68 4.66
CA LEU A 88 14.45 -10.22 4.72
C LEU A 88 13.22 -9.68 3.98
N LEU A 89 12.91 -10.23 2.80
CA LEU A 89 11.71 -9.83 2.05
C LEU A 89 10.43 -10.25 2.77
N LEU A 90 10.42 -11.43 3.39
CA LEU A 90 9.29 -11.90 4.21
C LEU A 90 9.10 -11.02 5.45
N GLN A 91 10.18 -10.63 6.13
CA GLN A 91 10.13 -9.74 7.28
C GLN A 91 9.64 -8.35 6.89
N GLN A 92 10.18 -7.79 5.80
CA GLN A 92 9.75 -6.50 5.26
C GLN A 92 8.27 -6.53 4.90
N PHE A 93 7.84 -7.53 4.13
CA PHE A 93 6.44 -7.69 3.73
C PHE A 93 5.52 -7.84 4.95
N SER A 94 5.91 -8.62 5.96
CA SER A 94 5.14 -8.78 7.18
C SER A 94 5.03 -7.47 7.97
N SER A 95 6.12 -6.69 8.02
CA SER A 95 6.11 -5.37 8.65
C SER A 95 5.22 -4.39 7.89
N ASP A 96 5.30 -4.35 6.55
CA ASP A 96 4.49 -3.46 5.73
C ASP A 96 3.01 -3.83 5.80
N LYS A 97 2.70 -5.12 5.71
CA LYS A 97 1.36 -5.67 5.96
C LYS A 97 0.88 -5.30 7.35
N HIS A 98 1.70 -5.46 8.39
CA HIS A 98 1.31 -5.09 9.75
C HIS A 98 1.08 -3.59 9.88
N ASN A 99 1.92 -2.74 9.28
CA ASN A 99 1.75 -1.29 9.28
C ASN A 99 0.51 -0.84 8.52
N TYR A 100 0.16 -1.53 7.43
CA TYR A 100 -1.08 -1.29 6.70
C TYR A 100 -2.30 -1.74 7.51
N LEU A 101 -2.27 -2.95 8.07
CA LEU A 101 -3.34 -3.48 8.93
C LEU A 101 -3.42 -2.79 10.30
N SER A 102 -2.38 -2.11 10.76
CA SER A 102 -2.44 -1.31 12.00
C SER A 102 -3.10 0.04 11.76
N GLN A 103 -3.06 0.54 10.53
CA GLN A 103 -3.81 1.71 10.07
C GLN A 103 -5.25 1.34 9.70
N VAL A 104 -5.51 0.16 9.14
CA VAL A 104 -6.88 -0.28 8.79
C VAL A 104 -7.39 -1.28 9.82
N ILE A 105 -8.24 -0.81 10.72
CA ILE A 105 -8.84 -1.60 11.80
C ILE A 105 -10.28 -1.97 11.46
N THR A 106 -10.85 -2.96 12.16
CA THR A 106 -12.28 -3.25 12.03
C THR A 106 -13.11 -2.12 12.62
N SER A 107 -14.32 -1.91 12.12
CA SER A 107 -15.22 -0.86 12.63
C SER A 107 -15.59 -1.07 14.11
N GLU A 108 -15.61 -2.33 14.59
CA GLU A 108 -15.76 -2.63 16.03
C GLU A 108 -14.57 -2.11 16.86
N GLU A 109 -13.33 -2.33 16.41
CA GLU A 109 -12.14 -1.81 17.08
C GLU A 109 -12.06 -0.29 16.99
N ALA A 110 -12.53 0.29 15.87
CA ALA A 110 -12.63 1.73 15.69
C ALA A 110 -13.60 2.37 16.69
N GLU A 111 -14.80 1.82 16.89
CA GLU A 111 -15.75 2.30 17.89
C GLU A 111 -15.18 2.19 19.32
N ARG A 112 -14.48 1.08 19.63
CA ARG A 112 -13.80 0.90 20.92
C ARG A 112 -12.74 1.98 21.17
N ARG A 113 -11.95 2.35 20.15
CA ARG A 113 -10.95 3.44 20.23
C ARG A 113 -11.60 4.82 20.21
N GLY A 114 -12.66 5.01 19.43
CA GLY A 114 -13.43 6.24 19.27
C GLY A 114 -13.94 6.78 20.60
N GLN A 115 -14.42 5.89 21.48
CA GLN A 115 -14.83 6.26 22.84
C GLN A 115 -13.72 6.95 23.66
N LEU A 116 -12.45 6.63 23.41
CA LEU A 116 -11.30 7.27 24.05
C LEU A 116 -10.90 8.57 23.34
N TYR A 117 -11.07 8.62 22.02
CA TYR A 117 -10.73 9.74 21.15
C TYR A 117 -11.71 10.91 21.28
N ASP A 118 -13.02 10.62 21.40
CA ASP A 118 -14.08 11.59 21.60
C ASP A 118 -13.81 12.49 22.83
N ASN A 119 -13.35 11.88 23.92
CA ASN A 119 -13.01 12.61 25.16
C ASN A 119 -11.82 13.58 24.99
N LYS A 120 -11.02 13.40 23.94
CA LYS A 120 -9.85 14.21 23.61
C LYS A 120 -10.06 15.09 22.36
N GLY A 121 -11.24 15.01 21.72
CA GLY A 121 -11.53 15.73 20.47
C GLY A 121 -10.70 15.25 19.28
N ILE A 122 -10.25 14.00 19.29
CA ILE A 122 -9.39 13.41 18.26
C ILE A 122 -10.28 12.86 17.13
N THR A 123 -10.07 13.31 15.88
CA THR A 123 -10.92 13.00 14.71
C THR A 123 -10.12 12.34 13.60
N TYR A 124 -9.45 11.22 13.91
CA TYR A 124 -8.56 10.51 12.97
C TYR A 124 -9.07 9.14 12.52
N LEU A 125 -10.31 8.81 12.84
CA LEU A 125 -11.00 7.62 12.34
C LEU A 125 -11.71 7.99 11.03
N PHE A 126 -11.50 7.19 9.99
CA PHE A 126 -12.10 7.38 8.66
C PHE A 126 -12.72 6.06 8.21
N ASP A 127 -14.05 5.99 8.16
CA ASP A 127 -14.76 4.77 7.77
C ASP A 127 -14.59 4.50 6.27
N LEU A 128 -14.35 3.23 5.91
CA LEU A 128 -14.22 2.77 4.53
C LEU A 128 -15.57 2.27 4.00
N ASP A 129 -16.61 3.08 4.12
CA ASP A 129 -18.03 2.73 3.93
C ASP A 129 -18.51 2.67 2.47
N TYR A 130 -17.62 2.41 1.52
CA TYR A 130 -17.96 2.43 0.08
C TYR A 130 -18.94 1.32 -0.34
N GLU A 131 -18.58 0.06 -0.07
CA GLU A 131 -19.44 -1.12 -0.33
C GLU A 131 -19.70 -1.94 0.95
N SER A 132 -18.92 -1.72 2.00
CA SER A 132 -18.96 -2.47 3.25
C SER A 132 -18.60 -1.55 4.42
N ASP A 133 -19.19 -1.78 5.58
CA ASP A 133 -18.94 -1.08 6.84
C ASP A 133 -18.00 -1.87 7.77
N GLU A 134 -17.10 -2.68 7.20
CA GLU A 134 -16.28 -3.63 7.96
C GLU A 134 -14.99 -2.98 8.52
N PHE A 135 -14.48 -1.95 7.83
CA PHE A 135 -13.15 -1.40 8.09
C PHE A 135 -13.15 0.13 8.22
N THR A 136 -12.22 0.60 9.04
CA THR A 136 -11.98 2.02 9.33
C THR A 136 -10.48 2.27 9.34
N VAL A 137 -10.03 3.36 8.73
CA VAL A 137 -8.65 3.83 8.82
C VAL A 137 -8.47 4.62 10.12
N ASP A 138 -7.57 4.19 10.98
CA ASP A 138 -7.12 4.87 12.18
C ASP A 138 -5.76 5.55 11.95
N ALA A 139 -5.79 6.86 11.72
CA ALA A 139 -4.61 7.68 11.53
C ALA A 139 -4.07 8.30 12.83
N ALA A 140 -4.53 7.87 14.02
CA ALA A 140 -4.20 8.54 15.28
C ALA A 140 -2.74 8.37 15.71
N GLN A 141 -2.13 7.22 15.40
CA GLN A 141 -0.72 6.94 15.73
C GLN A 141 0.19 6.92 14.50
N TYR A 142 -0.35 6.47 13.36
CA TYR A 142 0.38 6.31 12.12
C TYR A 142 -0.44 6.93 11.00
N GLY A 143 0.09 7.95 10.34
CA GLY A 143 -0.59 8.66 9.26
C GLY A 143 0.40 9.44 8.42
N ASN A 144 -0.03 9.83 7.22
CA ASN A 144 0.75 10.72 6.36
C ASN A 144 0.31 12.19 6.56
N VAL A 145 0.71 13.10 5.68
CA VAL A 145 0.37 14.53 5.77
C VAL A 145 -1.15 14.81 5.79
N SER A 146 -1.98 13.90 5.27
CA SER A 146 -3.45 14.04 5.29
C SER A 146 -4.02 14.05 6.71
N HIS A 147 -3.27 13.54 7.69
CA HIS A 147 -3.61 13.60 9.11
C HIS A 147 -3.87 15.03 9.60
N PHE A 148 -3.25 16.03 8.99
CA PHE A 148 -3.35 17.43 9.39
C PHE A 148 -4.38 18.24 8.59
N VAL A 149 -5.08 17.61 7.65
CA VAL A 149 -6.04 18.31 6.78
C VAL A 149 -7.35 18.51 7.53
N ASN A 150 -7.71 19.77 7.75
CA ASN A 150 -8.86 20.12 8.57
C ASN A 150 -10.21 19.98 7.82
N HIS A 151 -11.28 19.98 8.62
CA HIS A 151 -12.63 20.07 8.12
C HIS A 151 -12.97 21.48 7.59
N SER A 152 -13.67 21.54 6.46
CA SER A 152 -14.45 22.71 6.05
C SER A 152 -15.85 22.32 5.56
N CYS A 153 -16.85 23.14 5.90
CA CYS A 153 -18.20 23.03 5.33
C CYS A 153 -18.28 23.54 3.87
N ASN A 154 -17.23 24.21 3.39
CA ASN A 154 -17.01 24.58 1.99
C ASN A 154 -15.57 24.20 1.60
N PRO A 155 -15.29 22.90 1.43
CA PRO A 155 -13.93 22.40 1.24
C PRO A 155 -13.37 22.69 -0.15
N ASN A 156 -12.05 22.55 -0.30
CA ASN A 156 -11.36 22.57 -1.59
C ASN A 156 -10.82 21.20 -2.04
N LEU A 157 -10.97 20.17 -1.19
CA LEU A 157 -10.65 18.77 -1.49
C LEU A 157 -11.90 17.88 -1.40
N GLN A 158 -11.91 16.82 -2.21
CA GLN A 158 -12.91 15.75 -2.20
C GLN A 158 -12.21 14.39 -2.14
N VAL A 159 -12.81 13.45 -1.41
CA VAL A 159 -12.32 12.07 -1.30
C VAL A 159 -12.78 11.24 -2.49
N PHE A 160 -11.87 10.40 -2.98
CA PHE A 160 -12.13 9.35 -3.95
C PHE A 160 -11.55 8.01 -3.45
N ASN A 161 -12.29 6.94 -3.70
CA ASN A 161 -11.83 5.57 -3.51
C ASN A 161 -11.02 5.14 -4.73
N VAL A 162 -9.80 4.65 -4.50
CA VAL A 162 -8.87 4.25 -5.56
C VAL A 162 -8.42 2.81 -5.35
N PHE A 163 -8.53 2.01 -6.41
CA PHE A 163 -8.07 0.63 -6.47
C PHE A 163 -6.89 0.57 -7.43
N ILE A 164 -5.71 0.19 -6.92
CA ILE A 164 -4.48 0.07 -7.71
C ILE A 164 -4.05 -1.39 -7.71
N ASP A 165 -3.37 -1.81 -6.63
CA ASP A 165 -2.84 -3.17 -6.48
C ASP A 165 -3.85 -4.09 -5.78
N ASN A 166 -4.63 -3.53 -4.84
CA ASN A 166 -5.69 -4.23 -4.13
C ASN A 166 -7.03 -4.03 -4.84
N LEU A 167 -7.63 -5.13 -5.29
CA LEU A 167 -8.96 -5.16 -5.94
C LEU A 167 -10.09 -5.52 -4.96
N ASP A 168 -9.79 -5.72 -3.67
CA ASP A 168 -10.81 -5.89 -2.65
C ASP A 168 -11.56 -4.56 -2.44
N THR A 169 -12.83 -4.52 -2.83
CA THR A 169 -13.68 -3.32 -2.75
C THR A 169 -13.93 -2.84 -1.32
N ARG A 170 -13.65 -3.69 -0.32
CA ARG A 170 -13.73 -3.37 1.11
C ARG A 170 -12.52 -2.57 1.63
N LEU A 171 -11.44 -2.51 0.85
CA LEU A 171 -10.17 -1.89 1.26
C LEU A 171 -9.66 -0.90 0.20
N PRO A 172 -10.45 0.12 -0.18
CA PRO A 172 -10.00 1.14 -1.12
C PRO A 172 -8.84 1.96 -0.53
N ARG A 173 -7.96 2.48 -1.39
CA ARG A 173 -7.06 3.57 -1.01
C ARG A 173 -7.83 4.89 -1.07
N ILE A 174 -7.72 5.69 -0.02
CA ILE A 174 -8.33 7.01 0.05
C ILE A 174 -7.42 8.04 -0.63
N ALA A 175 -7.95 8.73 -1.64
CA ALA A 175 -7.25 9.81 -2.34
C ALA A 175 -8.02 11.13 -2.22
N LEU A 176 -7.28 12.23 -2.05
CA LEU A 176 -7.84 13.59 -2.00
C LEU A 176 -7.54 14.30 -3.32
N PHE A 177 -8.60 14.77 -3.99
CA PHE A 177 -8.50 15.55 -5.23
C PHE A 177 -9.06 16.95 -5.03
N SER A 178 -8.46 17.94 -5.68
CA SER A 178 -8.94 19.32 -5.65
C SER A 178 -10.26 19.46 -6.40
N THR A 179 -11.26 20.10 -5.80
CA THR A 179 -12.56 20.40 -6.44
C THR A 179 -12.56 21.72 -7.22
N ARG A 180 -11.55 22.55 -6.98
CA ARG A 180 -11.33 23.86 -7.62
C ARG A 180 -9.85 24.22 -7.58
N THR A 181 -9.46 25.29 -8.27
CA THR A 181 -8.12 25.88 -8.13
C THR A 181 -7.88 26.33 -6.68
N ILE A 182 -6.69 26.02 -6.16
CA ILE A 182 -6.23 26.33 -4.80
C ILE A 182 -5.04 27.28 -4.91
N ASN A 183 -5.11 28.42 -4.23
CA ASN A 183 -4.05 29.42 -4.28
C ASN A 183 -2.89 29.05 -3.35
N ALA A 184 -1.69 29.58 -3.63
CA ALA A 184 -0.55 29.42 -2.73
C ALA A 184 -0.86 30.05 -1.35
N GLY A 185 -0.63 29.28 -0.29
CA GLY A 185 -0.94 29.69 1.09
C GLY A 185 -2.39 29.45 1.52
N GLU A 186 -3.26 28.95 0.64
CA GLU A 186 -4.62 28.54 1.00
C GLU A 186 -4.60 27.22 1.77
N GLU A 187 -5.39 27.13 2.85
CA GLU A 187 -5.52 25.91 3.65
C GLU A 187 -6.22 24.80 2.86
N LEU A 188 -5.68 23.59 2.91
CA LEU A 188 -6.31 22.40 2.36
C LEU A 188 -7.36 21.87 3.33
N THR A 189 -8.59 21.66 2.85
CA THR A 189 -9.70 21.19 3.70
C THR A 189 -10.64 20.24 2.95
N PHE A 190 -11.22 19.27 3.64
CA PHE A 190 -12.27 18.38 3.11
C PHE A 190 -13.48 18.31 4.06
N ASP A 191 -14.60 17.76 3.59
CA ASP A 191 -15.79 17.58 4.44
C ASP A 191 -15.68 16.27 5.24
N TYR A 192 -15.55 16.34 6.58
CA TYR A 192 -15.45 15.15 7.43
C TYR A 192 -16.73 14.30 7.42
N GLN A 193 -17.87 14.89 7.06
CA GLN A 193 -19.14 14.17 6.95
C GLN A 193 -19.40 13.65 5.53
N MET A 194 -18.48 13.87 4.58
CA MET A 194 -18.53 13.35 3.21
C MET A 194 -19.93 13.36 2.59
N LYS A 195 -20.62 14.51 2.57
CA LYS A 195 -21.91 14.61 1.87
C LYS A 195 -21.72 14.53 0.36
N GLY A 196 -21.45 13.35 -0.16
CA GLY A 196 -21.36 13.01 -1.58
C GLY A 196 -22.45 12.02 -1.97
N SER A 197 -23.49 12.51 -2.65
CA SER A 197 -24.45 11.76 -3.48
C SER A 197 -24.88 10.36 -2.98
N GLY A 198 -25.28 10.25 -1.71
CA GLY A 198 -26.09 9.17 -1.19
C GLY A 198 -27.35 9.80 -0.60
N ASP A 199 -28.51 9.21 -0.89
CA ASP A 199 -29.83 9.77 -0.64
C ASP A 199 -30.06 10.33 0.76
N ILE A 200 -30.99 11.28 0.80
CA ILE A 200 -31.60 11.89 1.98
C ILE A 200 -32.26 10.77 2.82
N SER A 201 -31.50 10.11 3.71
CA SER A 201 -32.05 9.34 4.83
C SER A 201 -30.96 8.85 5.79
N SER A 202 -30.40 9.76 6.57
CA SER A 202 -29.93 9.41 7.92
C SER A 202 -30.17 10.57 8.90
N ASP A 203 -31.36 11.17 8.80
CA ASP A 203 -32.05 11.65 10.01
C ASP A 203 -32.62 10.43 10.77
N SER A 204 -31.79 9.42 11.01
CA SER A 204 -31.99 8.52 12.12
C SER A 204 -31.58 9.32 13.35
N LEU A 205 -32.56 10.04 13.90
CA LEU A 205 -32.58 10.38 15.31
C LEU A 205 -32.25 9.10 16.07
N ASP A 206 -30.99 9.00 16.45
CA ASP A 206 -30.46 7.90 17.21
C ASP A 206 -31.11 7.98 18.60
N GLN A 207 -32.30 7.38 18.73
CA GLN A 207 -32.97 7.13 20.00
C GLN A 207 -32.29 5.96 20.71
N SER A 208 -30.97 5.97 20.71
CA SER A 208 -30.15 5.14 21.58
C SER A 208 -29.92 5.95 22.86
N PRO A 209 -30.18 5.42 24.07
CA PRO A 209 -29.94 6.12 25.33
C PRO A 209 -28.43 6.19 25.68
N ALA A 210 -27.59 6.49 24.69
CA ALA A 210 -26.15 6.55 24.78
C ALA A 210 -25.71 8.02 24.92
N LYS A 211 -25.34 8.37 26.16
CA LYS A 211 -24.44 9.46 26.58
C LYS A 211 -24.17 10.54 25.52
N LYS A 212 -24.71 11.76 25.75
CA LYS A 212 -24.42 13.01 25.01
C LYS A 212 -22.97 13.04 24.50
N ARG A 213 -22.72 12.63 23.26
CA ARG A 213 -21.42 12.82 22.60
C ARG A 213 -21.17 14.34 22.56
N VAL A 214 -20.02 14.77 23.03
CA VAL A 214 -19.65 16.20 23.03
C VAL A 214 -19.47 16.60 21.57
N ARG A 215 -20.38 17.41 21.04
CA ARG A 215 -20.27 17.91 19.67
C ARG A 215 -19.15 18.94 19.59
N THR A 216 -18.19 18.71 18.71
CA THR A 216 -17.06 19.62 18.51
C THR A 216 -17.51 20.78 17.63
N VAL A 217 -17.33 22.01 18.11
CA VAL A 217 -17.73 23.22 17.37
C VAL A 217 -16.88 23.39 16.12
N CYS A 218 -17.54 23.54 14.97
CA CYS A 218 -16.88 23.80 13.70
C CYS A 218 -16.41 25.26 13.62
N ARG A 219 -15.15 25.46 13.22
CA ARG A 219 -14.51 26.77 13.09
C ARG A 219 -13.95 27.03 11.68
N CYS A 220 -14.54 26.40 10.66
CA CYS A 220 -14.04 26.47 9.28
C CYS A 220 -14.16 27.86 8.62
N GLY A 221 -14.91 28.80 9.21
CA GLY A 221 -15.08 30.16 8.67
C GLY A 221 -15.97 30.28 7.42
N ALA A 222 -16.53 29.17 6.92
CA ALA A 222 -17.46 29.21 5.79
C ALA A 222 -18.76 29.95 6.14
N VAL A 223 -19.31 30.72 5.20
CA VAL A 223 -20.61 31.41 5.36
C VAL A 223 -21.74 30.39 5.61
N THR A 224 -21.63 29.22 4.99
CA THR A 224 -22.56 28.08 5.10
C THR A 224 -22.13 27.06 6.16
N CYS A 225 -21.38 27.48 7.19
CA CYS A 225 -20.91 26.60 8.25
C CYS A 225 -22.08 25.91 8.99
N ARG A 226 -21.96 24.59 9.20
CA ARG A 226 -22.95 23.77 9.90
C ARG A 226 -22.90 23.89 11.44
N GLY A 227 -21.89 24.59 11.96
CA GLY A 227 -21.71 24.85 13.39
C GLY A 227 -20.99 23.74 14.17
N TYR A 228 -21.02 22.48 13.71
CA TYR A 228 -20.37 21.34 14.37
C TYR A 228 -19.65 20.44 13.36
N LEU A 229 -18.61 19.72 13.82
CA LEU A 229 -17.85 18.78 13.01
C LEU A 229 -18.57 17.42 12.86
N ASN A 230 -19.31 17.04 13.91
CA ASN A 230 -20.05 15.79 14.08
C ASN A 230 -21.53 16.05 14.35
#